data_AF-A0A925HX07-F1
#
_entry.id   AF-A0A925HX07-F1
#
_cell.length_a   1.000
_cell.length_b   1.000
_cell.length_c   1.000
_cell.angle_alpha   90.00
_cell.angle_beta   90.00
_cell.angle_gamma   90.00
#
_symmetry.space_group_name_H-M   'P 1'
#
loop_
_entity.id
_entity.type
_entity.pdbx_description
1 polymer ?
#
loop_
_entity_poly.entity_id
_entity_poly.type
_entity_poly.pdbx_seq_one_letter_code
_entity_poly.pdbx_strand_id
1 'polypeptide(L)'
;MSAHVAGSKGVAHISERNKGLVMKTDTGDWVYSGKENQMYQTEHDELFASIRSGKPINNGEYMANSTLLAIMGRMAAYTGQAITWEMAMNSQEDLTPPKYDWDVPLSVPPVARPGVTKFV
;
A
#
# COMPACT_ATOMS: atom_id res chain seq x y z
N MET A 1 6.75 -9.25 9.77
CA MET A 1 5.68 -9.43 8.76
C MET A 1 5.75 -10.82 8.15
N SER A 2 4.63 -11.32 7.67
CA SER A 2 4.58 -12.54 6.85
C SER A 2 3.60 -12.36 5.71
N ALA A 3 3.94 -12.83 4.52
CA ALA A 3 3.07 -12.84 3.36
C ALA A 3 2.84 -14.28 2.88
N HIS A 4 1.63 -14.53 2.38
CA HIS A 4 1.23 -15.81 1.79
C HIS A 4 0.84 -15.57 0.35
N VAL A 5 1.42 -16.34 -0.56
CA VAL A 5 1.10 -16.27 -1.99
C VAL A 5 0.62 -17.63 -2.43
N ALA A 6 -0.59 -17.71 -2.99
CA ALA A 6 -1.14 -18.94 -3.55
C ALA A 6 -1.10 -18.88 -5.08
N GLY A 7 -0.55 -19.92 -5.70
CA GLY A 7 -0.50 -20.09 -7.15
C GLY A 7 -1.04 -21.45 -7.58
N SER A 8 -1.17 -21.65 -8.89
CA SER A 8 -1.73 -22.90 -9.46
C SER A 8 -0.87 -24.14 -9.24
N LYS A 9 0.39 -23.98 -8.80
CA LYS A 9 1.36 -25.06 -8.58
C LYS A 9 1.87 -25.14 -7.14
N GLY A 10 1.26 -24.42 -6.22
CA GLY A 10 1.68 -24.41 -4.82
C GLY A 10 1.53 -23.06 -4.13
N VAL A 11 2.14 -22.96 -2.95
CA VAL A 11 2.05 -21.79 -2.07
C VAL A 11 3.44 -21.34 -1.64
N ALA A 12 3.64 -20.02 -1.55
CA ALA A 12 4.83 -19.42 -0.95
C ALA A 12 4.48 -18.78 0.38
N HIS A 13 5.29 -19.09 1.39
CA HIS A 13 5.28 -18.49 2.71
C HIS A 13 6.51 -17.62 2.85
N ILE A 14 6.30 -16.32 2.98
CA ILE A 14 7.36 -15.33 3.21
C ILE A 14 7.26 -14.95 4.67
N SER A 15 8.30 -15.20 5.46
CA SER A 15 8.34 -14.83 6.87
C SER A 15 9.64 -14.12 7.20
N GLU A 16 9.53 -12.98 7.89
CA GLU A 16 10.70 -12.27 8.41
C GLU A 16 11.40 -13.00 9.58
N ARG A 17 10.72 -13.94 10.27
CA ARG A 17 11.23 -14.54 11.51
C ARG A 17 11.53 -16.04 11.44
N ASN A 18 10.82 -16.79 10.59
CA ASN A 18 10.89 -18.26 10.57
C ASN A 18 11.24 -18.77 9.16
N LYS A 19 12.47 -19.27 8.97
CA LYS A 19 12.96 -19.94 7.74
C LYS A 19 12.91 -19.11 6.45
N GLY A 20 12.72 -17.79 6.54
CA GLY A 20 12.73 -16.89 5.39
C GLY A 20 11.61 -17.19 4.39
N LEU A 21 11.98 -17.33 3.11
CA LEU A 21 11.08 -17.65 2.01
C LEU A 21 11.02 -19.18 1.80
N VAL A 22 9.84 -19.75 1.97
CA VAL A 22 9.55 -21.17 1.75
C VAL A 22 8.49 -21.31 0.66
N MET A 23 8.73 -22.14 -0.34
CA MET A 23 7.76 -22.50 -1.37
C MET A 23 7.42 -23.98 -1.23
N LYS A 24 6.13 -24.30 -1.17
CA LYS A 24 5.61 -25.66 -1.17
C LYS A 24 4.93 -25.93 -2.50
N THR A 25 5.41 -26.91 -3.24
CA THR A 25 4.90 -27.25 -4.58
C THR A 25 4.67 -28.75 -4.68
N ASP A 26 3.91 -29.18 -5.70
CA ASP A 26 3.68 -30.59 -5.98
C ASP A 26 4.97 -31.36 -6.33
N THR A 27 5.99 -30.63 -6.78
CA THR A 27 7.31 -31.16 -7.12
C THR A 27 8.30 -31.14 -5.94
N GLY A 28 7.87 -30.65 -4.77
CA GLY A 28 8.66 -30.59 -3.56
C GLY A 28 8.72 -29.20 -2.91
N ASP A 29 9.31 -29.15 -1.73
CA ASP A 29 9.51 -27.93 -0.96
C ASP A 29 10.85 -27.29 -1.34
N TRP A 30 10.85 -25.98 -1.58
CA TRP A 30 12.03 -25.17 -1.79
C TRP A 30 12.14 -24.13 -0.67
N VAL A 31 13.35 -23.94 -0.14
CA VAL A 31 13.64 -22.95 0.89
C VAL A 31 14.76 -22.06 0.37
N TYR A 32 14.58 -20.75 0.48
CA TYR A 32 15.63 -19.81 0.12
C TYR A 32 16.84 -20.00 1.04
N SER A 33 17.98 -20.29 0.44
CA SER A 33 19.28 -20.50 1.11
C SER A 33 20.34 -19.46 0.69
N GLY A 34 19.91 -18.37 0.04
CA GLY A 34 20.81 -17.31 -0.38
C GLY A 34 21.22 -16.38 0.75
N LYS A 35 21.97 -15.33 0.40
CA LYS A 35 22.48 -14.35 1.36
C LYS A 35 21.31 -13.63 2.05
N GLU A 36 21.39 -13.53 3.37
CA GLU A 36 20.48 -12.69 4.13
C GLU A 36 20.61 -11.23 3.72
N ASN A 37 19.47 -10.57 3.52
CA ASN A 37 19.40 -9.16 3.19
C ASN A 37 18.82 -8.37 4.36
N GLN A 38 19.62 -7.48 4.93
CA GLN A 38 19.12 -6.49 5.88
C GLN A 38 18.48 -5.34 5.11
N MET A 39 17.14 -5.32 5.05
CA MET A 39 16.39 -4.42 4.17
C MET A 39 16.76 -2.94 4.34
N TYR A 40 16.91 -2.46 5.57
CA TYR A 40 17.26 -1.06 5.85
C TYR A 40 18.68 -0.70 5.41
N GLN A 41 19.62 -1.65 5.50
CA GLN A 41 20.98 -1.41 5.04
C GLN A 41 21.01 -1.29 3.52
N THR A 42 20.36 -2.21 2.82
CA THR A 42 20.26 -2.18 1.35
C THR A 42 19.54 -0.93 0.87
N GLU A 43 18.44 -0.51 1.52
CA GLU A 43 17.77 0.74 1.19
C GLU A 43 18.71 1.95 1.27
N HIS A 44 19.49 2.06 2.35
CA HIS A 44 20.48 3.13 2.51
C HIS A 44 21.61 3.03 1.48
N ASP A 45 22.15 1.83 1.21
CA ASP A 45 23.21 1.61 0.23
C ASP A 45 22.76 2.08 -1.16
N GLU A 46 21.56 1.69 -1.59
CA GLU A 46 20.95 2.10 -2.86
C GLU A 46 20.69 3.61 -2.91
N LEU A 47 20.17 4.20 -1.83
CA LEU A 47 19.96 5.65 -1.73
C LEU A 47 21.27 6.41 -1.93
N PHE A 48 22.32 6.07 -1.19
CA PHE A 48 23.60 6.76 -1.28
C PHE A 48 24.29 6.52 -2.63
N ALA A 49 24.20 5.31 -3.19
CA ALA A 49 24.72 5.00 -4.51
C ALA A 49 24.02 5.84 -5.61
N SER A 50 22.70 5.97 -5.54
CA SER A 50 21.90 6.77 -6.48
C SER A 50 22.31 8.24 -6.48
N ILE A 51 22.55 8.81 -5.29
CA ILE A 51 23.00 10.20 -5.12
C ILE A 51 24.41 10.38 -5.67
N ARG A 52 25.36 9.53 -5.26
CA ARG A 52 26.78 9.65 -5.65
C ARG A 52 27.01 9.42 -7.14
N SER A 53 26.21 8.57 -7.76
CA SER A 53 26.28 8.29 -9.19
C SER A 53 25.50 9.28 -10.06
N GLY A 54 24.73 10.20 -9.45
CA GLY A 54 23.84 11.11 -10.17
C GLY A 54 22.72 10.40 -10.93
N LYS A 55 22.31 9.21 -10.46
CA LYS A 55 21.22 8.40 -11.05
C LYS A 55 20.10 8.22 -10.02
N PRO A 56 19.20 9.20 -9.86
CA PRO A 56 18.16 9.14 -8.84
C PRO A 56 17.23 7.95 -9.03
N ILE A 57 16.86 7.30 -7.92
CA ILE A 57 15.77 6.32 -7.90
C ILE A 57 14.46 7.10 -7.79
N ASN A 58 13.54 6.91 -8.75
CA ASN A 58 12.23 7.56 -8.73
C ASN A 58 11.12 6.53 -8.51
N ASN A 59 10.56 6.55 -7.30
CA ASN A 59 9.40 5.72 -6.91
C ASN A 59 8.10 6.54 -6.83
N GLY A 60 8.04 7.73 -7.44
CA GLY A 60 6.93 8.67 -7.27
C GLY A 60 5.58 8.10 -7.68
N GLU A 61 5.50 7.42 -8.83
CA GLU A 61 4.26 6.78 -9.30
C GLU A 61 3.82 5.64 -8.37
N TYR A 62 4.77 4.79 -7.95
CA TYR A 62 4.51 3.72 -6.99
C TYR A 62 3.94 4.26 -5.67
N MET A 63 4.53 5.35 -5.15
CA MET A 63 4.06 6.00 -3.92
C MET A 63 2.71 6.68 -4.07
N ALA A 64 2.46 7.35 -5.20
CA ALA A 64 1.17 7.96 -5.51
C ALA A 64 0.06 6.88 -5.56
N ASN A 65 0.33 5.76 -6.23
CA ASN A 65 -0.59 4.63 -6.27
C ASN A 65 -0.80 3.99 -4.89
N SER A 66 0.25 3.83 -4.08
CA SER A 66 0.13 3.34 -2.70
C SER A 66 -0.76 4.25 -1.83
N THR A 67 -0.62 5.56 -2.00
CA THR A 67 -1.46 6.55 -1.31
C THR A 67 -2.92 6.46 -1.76
N LEU A 68 -3.16 6.36 -3.07
CA LEU A 68 -4.52 6.18 -3.60
C LEU A 68 -5.16 4.88 -3.10
N LEU A 69 -4.39 3.79 -2.96
CA LEU A 69 -4.90 2.54 -2.38
C LEU A 69 -5.40 2.74 -0.95
N ALA A 70 -4.71 3.54 -0.13
CA ALA A 70 -5.17 3.86 1.23
C ALA A 70 -6.47 4.69 1.22
N ILE A 71 -6.57 5.66 0.31
CA ILE A 71 -7.78 6.47 0.10
C ILE A 71 -8.95 5.58 -0.34
N MET A 72 -8.73 4.67 -1.28
CA MET A 72 -9.72 3.67 -1.72
C MET A 72 -10.18 2.78 -0.57
N GLY A 73 -9.27 2.35 0.30
CA GLY A 73 -9.60 1.58 1.50
C GLY A 73 -10.55 2.35 2.42
N ARG A 74 -10.31 3.65 2.65
CA ARG A 74 -11.23 4.53 3.37
C ARG A 74 -12.60 4.62 2.67
N MET A 75 -12.62 4.91 1.37
CA MET A 75 -13.85 5.03 0.59
C MET A 75 -14.69 3.75 0.66
N ALA A 76 -14.07 2.59 0.49
CA ALA A 76 -14.74 1.29 0.58
C ALA A 76 -15.27 1.02 1.99
N ALA A 77 -14.45 1.26 3.03
CA ALA A 77 -14.87 1.07 4.41
C ALA A 77 -16.03 1.99 4.81
N TYR A 78 -16.03 3.24 4.34
CA TYR A 78 -17.05 4.22 4.70
C TYR A 78 -18.38 3.97 3.99
N THR A 79 -18.32 3.62 2.70
CA THR A 79 -19.52 3.44 1.88
C THR A 79 -20.08 2.02 1.94
N GLY A 80 -19.24 1.04 2.28
CA GLY A 80 -19.57 -0.39 2.19
C GLY A 80 -19.67 -0.89 0.73
N GLN A 81 -19.07 -0.16 -0.23
CA GLN A 81 -19.11 -0.49 -1.65
C GLN A 81 -17.75 -0.99 -2.15
N ALA A 82 -17.77 -1.78 -3.23
CA ALA A 82 -16.57 -2.04 -3.99
C ALA A 82 -16.19 -0.77 -4.78
N ILE A 83 -14.98 -0.27 -4.57
CA ILE A 83 -14.47 0.94 -5.21
C ILE A 83 -13.42 0.55 -6.25
N THR A 84 -13.65 0.89 -7.52
CA THR A 84 -12.65 0.69 -8.58
C THR A 84 -11.66 1.85 -8.63
N TRP A 85 -10.54 1.66 -9.33
CA TRP A 85 -9.53 2.69 -9.50
C TRP A 85 -10.10 3.90 -10.24
N GLU A 86 -10.90 3.67 -11.28
CA GLU A 86 -11.56 4.71 -12.07
C GLU A 86 -12.57 5.48 -11.23
N MET A 87 -13.33 4.80 -10.36
CA MET A 87 -14.24 5.48 -9.43
C MET A 87 -13.45 6.41 -8.51
N ALA A 88 -12.40 5.90 -7.86
CA ALA A 88 -11.61 6.69 -6.92
C ALA A 88 -10.92 7.88 -7.58
N MET A 89 -10.38 7.71 -8.79
CA MET A 89 -9.73 8.78 -9.55
C MET A 89 -10.72 9.87 -10.01
N ASN A 90 -12.00 9.53 -10.19
CA ASN A 90 -13.06 10.46 -10.61
C ASN A 90 -14.01 10.86 -9.47
N SER A 91 -13.68 10.57 -8.21
CA SER A 91 -14.51 10.93 -7.06
C SER A 91 -14.71 12.45 -6.97
N GLN A 92 -15.92 12.87 -6.61
CA GLN A 92 -16.26 14.28 -6.38
C GLN A 92 -16.23 14.65 -4.89
N GLU A 93 -15.65 13.81 -4.04
CA GLU A 93 -15.51 14.09 -2.61
C GLU A 93 -14.61 15.32 -2.37
N ASP A 94 -15.19 16.37 -1.80
CA ASP A 94 -14.47 17.56 -1.37
C ASP A 94 -14.34 17.58 0.16
N LEU A 95 -13.11 17.44 0.65
CA LEU A 95 -12.76 17.50 2.07
C LEU A 95 -12.05 18.81 2.43
N THR A 96 -11.98 19.75 1.49
CA THR A 96 -11.33 21.03 1.72
C THR A 96 -12.19 21.91 2.62
N PRO A 97 -11.58 22.78 3.44
CA PRO A 97 -12.33 23.81 4.14
C PRO A 97 -12.90 24.81 3.14
N PRO A 98 -14.02 25.47 3.44
CA PRO A 98 -14.59 26.49 2.56
C PRO A 98 -13.63 27.68 2.34
N LYS A 99 -12.73 27.93 3.30
CA LYS A 99 -11.62 28.87 3.19
C LYS A 99 -10.47 28.42 4.11
N TYR A 100 -9.23 28.55 3.63
CA TYR A 100 -8.03 28.31 4.44
C TYR A 100 -7.71 29.54 5.30
N ASP A 101 -8.28 29.60 6.50
CA ASP A 101 -8.07 30.68 7.47
C ASP A 101 -8.21 30.12 8.90
N TRP A 102 -7.58 30.76 9.87
CA TRP A 102 -7.60 30.31 11.27
C TRP A 102 -8.97 30.52 11.93
N ASP A 103 -9.70 31.53 11.48
CA ASP A 103 -11.00 31.92 12.04
C ASP A 103 -12.20 31.22 11.37
N VAL A 104 -11.96 30.28 10.45
CA VAL A 104 -13.02 29.54 9.76
C VAL A 104 -13.46 28.36 10.62
N PRO A 105 -14.71 28.32 11.12
CA PRO A 105 -15.18 27.18 11.89
C PRO A 105 -15.35 25.96 10.98
N LEU A 106 -14.63 24.88 11.29
CA LEU A 106 -14.76 23.60 10.60
C LEU A 106 -15.85 22.76 11.27
N SER A 107 -16.90 22.44 10.52
CA SER A 107 -17.94 21.53 11.00
C SER A 107 -17.36 20.12 11.16
N VAL A 108 -17.62 19.49 12.31
CA VAL A 108 -17.26 18.09 12.52
C VAL A 108 -18.14 17.22 11.60
N PRO A 109 -17.56 16.44 10.67
CA PRO A 109 -18.34 15.59 9.80
C PRO A 109 -19.00 14.46 10.60
N PRO A 110 -20.21 14.00 10.20
CA PRO A 110 -20.82 12.83 10.82
C PRO A 110 -19.94 11.59 10.62
N VAL A 111 -19.97 10.68 11.59
CA VAL A 111 -19.23 9.40 11.49
C VAL A 111 -19.76 8.60 10.30
N ALA A 112 -18.86 8.21 9.40
CA ALA A 112 -19.20 7.39 8.25
C ALA A 112 -19.75 6.02 8.67
N ARG A 113 -20.78 5.55 7.97
CA ARG A 113 -21.42 4.25 8.26
C ARG A 113 -21.58 3.45 6.97
N PRO A 114 -21.02 2.22 6.90
CA PRO A 114 -21.18 1.35 5.74
C PRO A 114 -22.66 1.19 5.37
N GLY A 115 -22.99 1.32 4.08
CA GLY A 115 -24.35 1.23 3.56
C GLY A 115 -25.20 2.52 3.70
N VAL A 116 -24.79 3.47 4.54
CA VAL A 116 -25.46 4.77 4.70
C VAL A 116 -24.70 5.87 3.96
N THR A 117 -23.38 5.98 4.21
CA THR A 117 -22.53 6.94 3.51
C THR A 117 -22.47 6.58 2.02
N LYS A 118 -22.72 7.56 1.15
CA LYS A 118 -22.69 7.37 -0.30
C LYS A 118 -21.31 7.69 -0.84
N PHE A 119 -20.90 6.92 -1.85
CA PHE A 119 -19.78 7.31 -2.70
C PHE A 119 -20.21 8.48 -3.58
N VAL A 120 -19.34 9.49 -3.71
CA VAL A 120 -19.56 10.70 -4.51
C VAL A 120 -18.35 11.01 -5.36
#